data_AF-A0A7C5AFH0-F1
#
_entry.id   AF-A0A7C5AFH0-F1
#
_cell.length_a   1.000
_cell.length_b   1.000
_cell.length_c   1.000
_cell.angle_alpha   90.00
_cell.angle_beta   90.00
_cell.angle_gamma   90.00
#
_symmetry.space_group_name_H-M   'P 1'
#
loop_
_entity.id
_entity.type
_entity.pdbx_description
1 polymer ?
#
loop_
_entity_poly.entity_id
_entity_poly.type
_entity_poly.pdbx_seq_one_letter_code
_entity_poly.pdbx_strand_id
1 'polypeptide(L)'
;MNFWDRTLGFASATHFAVERLDMKRRTARDLIAVGRALAELPLVDRAFAEGRISWTKLRLLARICVPETQSAWLEKAEALVLSEFERLVSTSEAGRPPREGGHGLPVTKVDLRLRLNV
;
A
#
# COMPACT_ATOMS: atom_id res chain seq x y z
N MET A 1 28.99 6.76 2.25
CA MET A 1 29.58 5.57 1.59
C MET A 1 28.87 4.36 2.17
N ASN A 2 28.04 3.66 1.39
CA ASN A 2 26.96 2.81 1.92
C ASN A 2 27.32 1.31 1.73
N PHE A 3 26.87 0.45 2.65
CA PHE A 3 27.22 -1.00 2.77
C PHE A 3 27.27 -1.83 1.47
N TRP A 4 26.45 -1.48 0.46
CA TRP A 4 26.37 -2.17 -0.84
C TRP A 4 27.65 -2.07 -1.68
N ASP A 5 28.37 -0.96 -1.55
CA ASP A 5 29.57 -0.64 -2.33
C ASP A 5 30.77 -1.51 -1.89
N ARG A 6 31.01 -1.60 -0.58
CA ARG A 6 32.24 -2.20 -0.04
C ARG A 6 32.24 -3.73 0.05
N THR A 7 31.07 -4.36 0.02
CA THR A 7 30.94 -5.78 0.41
C THR A 7 30.36 -6.68 -0.69
N LEU A 8 29.57 -6.12 -1.61
CA LEU A 8 28.92 -6.90 -2.66
C LEU A 8 29.22 -6.37 -4.08
N GLY A 9 29.78 -5.16 -4.22
CA GLY A 9 30.10 -4.57 -5.52
C GLY A 9 28.87 -4.05 -6.29
N PHE A 10 27.80 -3.67 -5.59
CA PHE A 10 26.60 -3.11 -6.22
C PHE A 10 26.31 -1.71 -5.70
N ALA A 11 25.83 -0.83 -6.59
CA ALA A 11 25.50 0.55 -6.23
C ALA A 11 24.33 0.69 -5.23
N SER A 12 23.45 -0.33 -5.11
CA SER A 12 22.31 -0.34 -4.18
C SER A 12 21.67 -1.73 -4.07
N ALA A 13 20.79 -1.91 -3.07
CA ALA A 13 19.90 -3.07 -2.95
C ALA A 13 19.09 -3.33 -4.23
N THR A 14 18.58 -2.27 -4.86
CA THR A 14 17.81 -2.38 -6.12
C THR A 14 18.69 -2.85 -7.26
N HIS A 15 19.93 -2.35 -7.35
CA HIS A 15 20.89 -2.77 -8.38
C HIS A 15 21.21 -4.26 -8.21
N PHE A 16 21.49 -4.71 -6.99
CA PHE A 16 21.68 -6.12 -6.69
C PHE A 16 20.47 -6.97 -7.11
N ALA A 17 19.24 -6.58 -6.76
CA ALA A 17 18.04 -7.35 -7.10
C ALA A 17 17.78 -7.44 -8.61
N VAL A 18 18.09 -6.38 -9.38
CA VAL A 18 17.97 -6.41 -10.84
C VAL A 18 19.03 -7.32 -11.45
N GLU A 19 20.29 -7.15 -11.06
CA GLU A 19 21.42 -7.85 -11.69
C GLU A 19 21.57 -9.31 -11.25
N ARG A 20 21.22 -9.65 -10.00
CA ARG A 20 21.45 -11.00 -9.44
C ARG A 20 20.19 -11.82 -9.24
N LEU A 21 19.02 -11.20 -9.14
CA LEU A 21 17.74 -11.89 -8.94
C LEU A 21 16.81 -11.78 -10.15
N ASP A 22 17.30 -11.22 -11.26
CA ASP A 22 16.56 -10.99 -12.52
C ASP A 22 15.20 -10.30 -12.29
N MET A 23 15.13 -9.42 -11.29
CA MET A 23 13.90 -8.70 -10.96
C MET A 23 13.73 -7.49 -11.85
N LYS A 24 12.49 -7.24 -12.28
CA LYS A 24 12.12 -5.94 -12.84
C LYS A 24 12.44 -4.85 -11.82
N ARG A 25 13.13 -3.79 -12.26
CA ARG A 25 13.55 -2.67 -11.40
C ARG A 25 12.41 -2.07 -10.58
N ARG A 26 11.20 -1.97 -11.15
CA ARG A 26 10.00 -1.49 -10.44
C ARG A 26 9.64 -2.41 -9.27
N THR A 27 9.57 -3.71 -9.52
CA THR A 27 9.30 -4.73 -8.49
C THR A 27 10.33 -4.69 -7.37
N ALA A 28 11.62 -4.60 -7.70
CA ALA A 28 12.67 -4.49 -6.71
C ALA A 28 12.51 -3.26 -5.82
N ARG A 29 12.25 -2.07 -6.40
CA ARG A 29 12.00 -0.85 -5.62
C ARG A 29 10.79 -0.97 -4.72
N ASP A 30 9.71 -1.55 -5.24
CA ASP A 30 8.47 -1.76 -4.52
C ASP A 30 8.69 -2.67 -3.28
N LEU A 31 9.37 -3.80 -3.45
CA LEU A 31 9.71 -4.72 -2.35
C LEU A 31 10.61 -4.05 -1.31
N ILE A 32 11.66 -3.35 -1.76
CA ILE A 32 12.60 -2.68 -0.85
C ILE A 32 11.91 -1.54 -0.08
N ALA A 33 11.05 -0.77 -0.74
CA ALA A 33 10.31 0.32 -0.09
C ALA A 33 9.34 -0.22 0.97
N VAL A 34 8.59 -1.27 0.65
CA VAL A 34 7.67 -1.92 1.60
C VAL A 34 8.45 -2.52 2.76
N GLY A 35 9.53 -3.26 2.50
CA GLY A 35 10.34 -3.87 3.56
C GLY A 35 10.94 -2.82 4.52
N ARG A 36 11.34 -1.66 4.02
CA ARG A 36 11.79 -0.54 4.86
C ARG A 36 10.66 0.06 5.70
N ALA A 37 9.47 0.22 5.13
CA ALA A 37 8.33 0.73 5.88
C ALA A 37 7.89 -0.24 6.99
N LEU A 38 7.93 -1.55 6.73
CA LEU A 38 7.55 -2.58 7.70
C LEU A 38 8.45 -2.61 8.95
N ALA A 39 9.71 -2.15 8.85
CA ALA A 39 10.58 -2.01 10.01
C ALA A 39 9.98 -1.10 11.10
N GLU A 40 9.14 -0.14 10.71
CA GLU A 40 8.46 0.81 11.61
C GLU A 40 6.97 0.47 11.81
N LEU A 41 6.44 -0.55 11.12
CA LEU A 41 5.00 -0.88 11.12
C LEU A 41 4.77 -2.33 11.59
N PRO A 42 5.12 -2.69 12.84
CA PRO A 42 5.08 -4.06 13.33
C PRO A 42 3.69 -4.71 13.33
N LEU A 43 2.60 -3.94 13.46
CA LEU A 43 1.24 -4.48 13.39
C LEU A 43 0.87 -4.87 11.96
N VAL A 44 1.28 -4.04 10.99
CA VAL A 44 1.06 -4.31 9.57
C VAL A 44 1.91 -5.48 9.11
N ASP A 45 3.16 -5.55 9.54
CA ASP A 45 4.07 -6.67 9.24
C ASP A 45 3.48 -8.00 9.73
N ARG A 46 3.05 -8.03 11.00
CA ARG A 46 2.39 -9.21 11.57
C ARG A 46 1.13 -9.60 10.80
N ALA A 47 0.27 -8.64 10.47
CA ALA A 47 -0.96 -8.93 9.73
C ALA A 47 -0.70 -9.51 8.33
N PHE A 48 0.36 -9.06 7.66
CA PHE A 48 0.76 -9.62 6.38
C PHE A 48 1.35 -11.03 6.54
N ALA A 49 2.23 -11.24 7.54
CA ALA A 49 2.81 -12.55 7.83
C ALA A 49 1.73 -13.60 8.19
N GLU A 50 0.65 -13.18 8.85
CA GLU A 50 -0.51 -14.01 9.18
C GLU A 50 -1.50 -14.18 8.01
N GLY A 51 -1.25 -13.54 6.86
CA GLY A 51 -2.12 -13.62 5.69
C GLY A 51 -3.46 -12.88 5.81
N ARG A 52 -3.62 -12.00 6.81
CA ARG A 52 -4.85 -11.21 7.03
C ARG A 52 -5.02 -10.08 6.02
N ILE A 53 -3.93 -9.61 5.43
CA ILE A 53 -3.94 -8.59 4.38
C ILE A 53 -3.19 -9.06 3.13
N SER A 54 -3.64 -8.62 1.95
CA SER A 54 -3.00 -8.94 0.68
C SER A 54 -1.79 -8.04 0.41
N TRP A 55 -0.89 -8.47 -0.48
CA TRP A 55 0.25 -7.68 -0.95
C TRP A 55 -0.15 -6.27 -1.46
N THR A 56 -1.28 -6.17 -2.16
CA THR A 56 -1.77 -4.88 -2.67
C THR A 56 -2.15 -3.95 -1.52
N LYS A 57 -2.86 -4.45 -0.50
CA LYS A 57 -3.21 -3.67 0.70
C LYS A 57 -1.95 -3.26 1.48
N LEU A 58 -1.00 -4.18 1.64
CA LEU A 58 0.27 -3.90 2.30
C LEU A 58 1.03 -2.75 1.61
N ARG A 59 1.12 -2.76 0.28
CA ARG A 59 1.79 -1.68 -0.47
C ARG A 59 1.15 -0.30 -0.26
N LEU A 60 -0.17 -0.26 -0.10
CA LEU A 60 -0.88 0.99 0.18
C LEU A 60 -0.64 1.43 1.62
N LEU A 61 -0.72 0.50 2.59
CA LEU A 61 -0.42 0.76 4.00
C LEU A 61 0.99 1.31 4.19
N ALA A 62 2.00 0.68 3.56
CA ALA A 62 3.39 1.10 3.60
C ALA A 62 3.64 2.54 3.08
N ARG A 63 2.69 3.11 2.33
CA ARG A 63 2.79 4.49 1.80
C ARG A 63 2.05 5.52 2.64
N ILE A 64 1.07 5.11 3.44
CA ILE A 64 0.15 6.02 4.13
C ILE A 64 0.24 5.94 5.65
N CYS A 65 0.62 4.79 6.19
CA CYS A 65 0.70 4.57 7.63
C CYS A 65 1.99 5.12 8.23
N VAL A 66 1.85 5.60 9.46
CA VAL A 66 2.95 5.83 10.40
C VAL A 66 2.69 4.97 11.65
N PRO A 67 3.68 4.74 12.52
CA PRO A 67 3.53 3.85 13.66
C PRO A 67 2.31 4.16 14.54
N GLU A 68 1.97 5.44 14.69
CA GLU A 68 0.89 5.94 15.53
C GLU A 68 -0.49 5.64 14.94
N THR A 69 -0.61 5.55 13.62
CA THR A 69 -1.90 5.36 12.91
C THR A 69 -2.06 3.97 12.33
N GLN A 70 -1.03 3.13 12.43
CA GLN A 70 -1.00 1.80 11.81
C GLN A 70 -2.17 0.91 12.27
N SER A 71 -2.60 1.00 13.53
CA SER A 71 -3.71 0.19 14.05
C SER A 71 -5.04 0.53 13.38
N ALA A 72 -5.36 1.82 13.26
CA ALA A 72 -6.61 2.27 12.65
C ALA A 72 -6.65 1.97 11.15
N TRP A 73 -5.52 2.14 10.47
CA TRP A 73 -5.39 1.79 9.06
C TRP A 73 -5.49 0.29 8.81
N LEU A 74 -4.91 -0.53 9.68
CA LEU A 74 -4.98 -1.98 9.59
C LEU A 74 -6.42 -2.48 9.75
N GLU A 75 -7.18 -1.93 10.70
CA GLU A 75 -8.60 -2.25 10.88
C GLU A 75 -9.39 -2.00 9.58
N LYS A 76 -9.17 -0.85 8.92
CA LYS A 76 -9.81 -0.56 7.61
C LYS A 76 -9.33 -1.50 6.51
N ALA A 77 -8.06 -1.86 6.51
CA ALA A 77 -7.51 -2.79 5.53
C ALA A 77 -8.12 -4.19 5.67
N GLU A 78 -8.44 -4.65 6.88
CA GLU A 78 -9.09 -5.95 7.09
C GLU A 78 -10.59 -5.91 6.79
N ALA A 79 -11.27 -4.82 7.14
CA ALA A 79 -12.71 -4.69 6.97
C ALA A 79 -13.17 -4.40 5.52
N LEU A 80 -12.39 -3.63 4.75
CA LEU A 80 -12.82 -3.14 3.42
C LEU A 80 -12.39 -4.06 2.28
N VAL A 81 -13.19 -4.10 1.22
CA VAL A 81 -12.77 -4.72 -0.04
C VAL A 81 -11.67 -3.86 -0.68
N LEU A 82 -10.83 -4.43 -1.56
CA LEU A 82 -9.67 -3.72 -2.12
C LEU A 82 -10.03 -2.38 -2.78
N SER A 83 -11.09 -2.32 -3.58
CA SER A 83 -11.51 -1.09 -4.27
C SER A 83 -11.95 0.02 -3.30
N GLU A 84 -12.61 -0.34 -2.21
CA GLU A 84 -13.01 0.59 -1.16
C GLU A 84 -11.79 1.10 -0.38
N PHE A 85 -10.85 0.20 -0.09
CA PHE A 85 -9.60 0.54 0.57
C PHE A 85 -8.73 1.45 -0.30
N GLU A 86 -8.61 1.18 -1.60
CA GLU A 86 -7.92 2.04 -2.56
C GLU A 86 -8.52 3.45 -2.61
N ARG A 87 -9.84 3.55 -2.59
CA ARG A 87 -10.56 4.84 -2.54
C ARG A 87 -10.33 5.58 -1.22
N LEU A 88 -10.32 4.86 -0.10
CA LEU A 88 -10.02 5.43 1.21
C LEU A 88 -8.59 5.99 1.24
N VAL A 89 -7.62 5.21 0.74
CA VAL A 89 -6.21 5.62 0.67
C VAL A 89 -6.03 6.82 -0.27
N SER A 90 -6.67 6.83 -1.44
CA SER A 90 -6.50 7.90 -2.42
C SER A 90 -7.05 9.26 -1.98
N THR A 91 -8.00 9.25 -1.04
CA THR A 91 -8.62 10.47 -0.49
C THR A 91 -8.01 10.90 0.84
N SER A 92 -7.04 10.14 1.37
CA SER A 92 -6.41 10.36 2.66
C SER A 92 -5.00 10.93 2.53
N GLU A 93 -4.51 11.54 3.60
CA GLU A 93 -3.16 12.10 3.68
C GLU A 93 -2.25 11.13 4.43
N ALA A 94 -0.98 11.00 4.00
CA ALA A 94 0.00 10.17 4.68
C ALA A 94 0.22 10.63 6.13
N GLY A 95 0.32 9.69 7.04
CA GLY A 95 0.52 9.94 8.48
C GLY A 95 -0.76 10.27 9.26
N ARG A 96 -1.83 10.71 8.59
CA ARG A 96 -3.15 10.91 9.24
C ARG A 96 -3.85 9.56 9.46
N PRO A 97 -4.67 9.43 10.53
CA PRO A 97 -5.54 8.27 10.67
C PRO A 97 -6.59 8.24 9.54
N PRO A 98 -7.12 7.06 9.18
CA PRO A 98 -8.19 6.98 8.19
C PRO A 98 -9.40 7.78 8.69
N ARG A 99 -10.03 8.55 7.80
CA ARG A 99 -11.20 9.36 8.17
C ARG A 99 -12.33 8.48 8.70
N GLU A 100 -12.95 8.91 9.79
CA GLU A 100 -14.20 8.32 10.29
C GLU A 100 -15.38 8.91 9.51
N GLY A 101 -16.06 8.05 8.75
CA GLY A 101 -17.15 8.46 7.86
C GLY A 101 -16.95 7.90 6.45
N GLY A 102 -17.68 6.83 6.13
CA GLY A 102 -17.62 6.22 4.81
C GLY A 102 -18.48 6.99 3.82
N HIS A 103 -17.97 8.00 3.12
CA HIS A 103 -18.74 8.64 2.04
C HIS A 103 -17.96 8.84 0.75
N GLY A 104 -18.29 7.99 -0.22
CA GLY A 104 -18.72 8.43 -1.54
C GLY A 104 -20.11 7.82 -1.73
N LEU A 105 -20.92 8.32 -2.66
CA LEU A 105 -22.11 7.56 -3.06
C LEU A 105 -21.64 6.12 -3.37
N PRO A 106 -22.36 5.07 -2.90
CA PRO A 106 -22.11 3.73 -3.40
C PRO A 106 -22.07 3.80 -4.93
N VAL A 107 -21.21 3.00 -5.57
CA VAL A 107 -21.21 2.88 -7.03
C VAL A 107 -22.52 2.20 -7.43
N THR A 108 -23.60 2.97 -7.44
CA THR A 108 -24.91 2.56 -7.89
C THR A 108 -24.90 2.75 -9.39
N LYS A 109 -24.90 1.65 -10.15
CA LYS A 109 -25.20 1.72 -11.57
C LYS A 109 -26.67 2.13 -11.71
N VAL A 110 -26.90 3.42 -11.98
CA VAL A 110 -28.24 3.93 -12.27
C VAL A 110 -28.43 3.83 -13.78
N ASP A 111 -29.42 3.05 -14.21
CA ASP A 111 -29.81 2.96 -15.61
C ASP A 111 -30.62 4.22 -15.97
N LEU A 112 -29.97 5.21 -16.55
CA LEU A 112 -30.59 6.49 -16.92
C LEU A 112 -31.33 6.35 -18.25
N ARG A 113 -32.65 6.20 -18.18
CA ARG A 113 -33.52 6.24 -19.37
C ARG A 113 -34.03 7.66 -19.60
N LEU A 114 -33.29 8.44 -20.38
CA LEU A 114 -33.71 9.79 -20.81
C LEU A 114 -34.78 9.67 -21.90
N ARG A 115 -35.95 10.30 -21.70
CA ARG A 115 -36.89 10.61 -22.78
C ARG A 115 -36.65 12.05 -23.23
N LEU A 116 -36.18 12.22 -24.45
CA LEU A 116 -36.17 13.50 -25.12
C LEU A 116 -37.52 13.67 -25.82
N ASN A 117 -38.29 14.69 -25.42
CA ASN A 117 -39.41 15.16 -26.21
C ASN A 117 -38.86 16.21 -27.17
N VAL A 118 -38.92 15.90 -28.47
CA VAL A 118 -38.66 16.82 -29.59
C VAL A 118 -39.95 17.53 -29.94
#